data_AF-A0ABD0NP75-F1
#
_entry.id   AF-A0ABD0NP75-F1
#
_cell.length_a   1.000
_cell.length_b   1.000
_cell.length_c   1.000
_cell.angle_alpha   90.00
_cell.angle_beta   90.00
_cell.angle_gamma   90.00
#
_symmetry.space_group_name_H-M   'P 1'
#
loop_
_entity.id
_entity.type
_entity.pdbx_description
1 polymer ?
#
loop_
_entity_poly.entity_id
_entity_poly.type
_entity_poly.pdbx_seq_one_letter_code
_entity_poly.pdbx_strand_id
1 'polypeptide(L)'
;LLLAGAVRIADRIESGKTDGWDRTAQLTSLAMLMLDAHYRSLRGFQVLLEKEWLSFGHRFTSRVGHGDGNHANSERSPLFVQFIDCVWQMTRQFPSAFEFNELFLITVLDHLYSCLFGTFLYNSEQEREVYSKTVSLWSYVNSQLEEFTNPLYVNYEHHVLYPVASLRHLELWVSYYVRWNPRMRPQ
;
A
#
# COMPACT_ATOMS: atom_id res chain seq x y z
N LEU A 1 0.59 27.74 -8.60
CA LEU A 1 0.60 26.30 -8.27
C LEU A 1 -0.52 25.91 -7.30
N LEU A 2 -0.75 26.63 -6.20
CA LEU A 2 -1.89 26.39 -5.28
C LEU A 2 -3.28 26.61 -5.92
N LEU A 3 -3.47 27.68 -6.69
CA LEU A 3 -4.74 27.97 -7.40
C LEU A 3 -5.08 26.94 -8.50
N ALA A 4 -4.07 26.42 -9.21
CA ALA A 4 -4.27 25.36 -10.21
C ALA A 4 -4.60 24.00 -9.55
N GLY A 5 -4.06 23.74 -8.35
CA GLY A 5 -4.46 22.62 -7.52
C GLY A 5 -5.89 22.76 -7.00
N ALA A 6 -6.27 23.96 -6.54
CA ALA A 6 -7.61 24.25 -6.05
C ALA A 6 -8.69 24.11 -7.14
N VAL A 7 -8.44 24.60 -8.36
CA VAL A 7 -9.37 24.46 -9.49
C VAL A 7 -9.54 23.00 -9.91
N ARG A 8 -8.46 22.20 -9.94
CA ARG A 8 -8.53 20.76 -10.24
C ARG A 8 -9.21 19.92 -9.14
N ILE A 9 -9.11 20.38 -7.89
CA ILE A 9 -9.81 19.75 -6.77
C ILE A 9 -11.30 20.12 -6.81
N ALA A 10 -11.64 21.38 -7.07
CA ALA A 10 -13.01 21.83 -7.25
C ALA A 10 -13.72 21.09 -8.40
N ASP A 11 -13.08 20.99 -9.56
CA ASP A 11 -13.60 20.28 -10.74
C ASP A 11 -13.80 18.76 -10.48
N ARG A 12 -12.97 18.16 -9.62
CA ARG A 12 -13.13 16.75 -9.20
C ARG A 12 -14.23 16.52 -8.17
N ILE A 13 -14.43 17.47 -7.27
CA ILE A 13 -15.51 17.44 -6.27
C ILE A 13 -16.86 17.69 -6.96
N GLU A 14 -16.91 18.63 -7.91
CA GLU A 14 -18.11 18.98 -8.67
C GLU A 14 -18.54 17.87 -9.65
N SER A 15 -17.60 17.13 -10.22
CA SER A 15 -17.88 16.00 -11.13
C SER A 15 -18.37 14.71 -10.45
N GLY A 16 -18.53 14.69 -9.11
CA GLY A 16 -19.01 13.51 -8.37
C GLY A 16 -18.10 12.28 -8.48
N LYS A 17 -16.87 12.44 -8.99
CA LYS A 17 -15.87 11.38 -9.22
C LYS A 17 -14.89 11.20 -8.06
N THR A 18 -15.14 11.82 -6.91
CA THR A 18 -14.39 11.58 -5.69
C THR A 18 -15.11 10.54 -4.85
N ASP A 19 -15.16 9.31 -5.34
CA ASP A 19 -15.54 8.19 -4.48
C ASP A 19 -14.50 8.12 -3.35
N GLY A 20 -14.96 8.27 -2.12
CA GLY A 20 -14.13 8.42 -0.93
C GLY A 20 -13.29 7.18 -0.58
N TRP A 21 -13.35 6.09 -1.33
CA TRP A 21 -12.62 4.85 -1.05
C TRP A 21 -11.15 4.82 -1.53
N ASP A 22 -10.71 5.81 -2.31
CA ASP A 22 -9.42 5.76 -3.01
C ASP A 22 -8.38 6.66 -2.32
N ARG A 23 -8.61 7.97 -2.37
CA ARG A 23 -7.69 8.97 -1.79
C ARG A 23 -7.79 9.04 -0.28
N THR A 24 -8.98 8.80 0.27
CA THR A 24 -9.17 8.77 1.72
C THR A 24 -8.38 7.62 2.32
N ALA A 25 -8.47 6.41 1.77
CA ALA A 25 -7.70 5.25 2.23
C ALA A 25 -6.19 5.51 2.23
N GLN A 26 -5.66 6.16 1.19
CA GLN A 26 -4.25 6.61 1.16
C GLN A 26 -3.93 7.55 2.32
N LEU A 27 -4.71 8.61 2.50
CA LEU A 27 -4.45 9.64 3.50
C LEU A 27 -4.62 9.13 4.93
N THR A 28 -5.70 8.39 5.21
CA THR A 28 -5.97 7.83 6.55
C THR A 28 -4.91 6.81 6.92
N SER A 29 -4.58 5.88 6.01
CA SER A 29 -3.56 4.86 6.27
C SER A 29 -2.19 5.46 6.55
N LEU A 30 -1.75 6.46 5.76
CA LEU A 30 -0.47 7.13 5.99
C LEU A 30 -0.46 7.91 7.30
N ALA A 31 -1.55 8.61 7.62
CA ALA A 31 -1.67 9.31 8.90
C ALA A 31 -1.62 8.34 10.10
N MET A 32 -2.29 7.19 10.00
CA MET A 32 -2.25 6.15 11.03
C MET A 32 -0.85 5.58 11.23
N LEU A 33 -0.08 5.35 10.18
CA LEU A 33 1.32 4.93 10.30
C LEU A 33 2.20 5.99 10.98
N MET A 34 1.94 7.26 10.68
CA MET A 34 2.66 8.37 11.33
C MET A 34 2.31 8.46 12.82
N LEU A 35 1.04 8.32 13.18
CA LEU A 35 0.53 8.59 14.52
C LEU A 35 0.64 7.40 15.49
N ASP A 36 0.44 6.17 15.02
CA ASP A 36 0.31 4.99 15.87
C ASP A 36 1.34 3.92 15.52
N ALA A 37 2.19 3.58 16.50
CA ALA A 37 3.24 2.58 16.37
C ALA A 37 2.68 1.16 16.15
N HIS A 38 1.44 0.88 16.57
CA HIS A 38 0.80 -0.41 16.34
C HIS A 38 0.82 -0.78 14.86
N TYR A 39 0.44 0.15 13.97
CA TYR A 39 0.39 -0.08 12.53
C TYR A 39 1.77 -0.23 11.87
N ARG A 40 2.86 0.03 12.59
CA ARG A 40 4.24 -0.16 12.10
C ARG A 40 4.79 -1.55 12.43
N SER A 41 4.10 -2.32 13.29
CA SER A 41 4.34 -3.75 13.43
C SER A 41 3.90 -4.49 12.16
N LEU A 42 4.49 -5.65 11.87
CA LEU A 42 4.15 -6.46 10.70
C LEU A 42 2.66 -6.83 10.73
N ARG A 43 2.17 -7.31 11.88
CA ARG A 43 0.74 -7.65 12.05
C ARG A 43 -0.16 -6.42 12.03
N GLY A 44 0.26 -5.33 12.68
CA GLY A 44 -0.51 -4.09 12.66
C GLY A 44 -0.65 -3.51 11.26
N PHE A 45 0.39 -3.60 10.43
CA PHE A 45 0.30 -3.18 9.03
C PHE A 45 -0.69 -4.05 8.23
N GLN A 46 -0.69 -5.37 8.44
CA GLN A 46 -1.70 -6.26 7.84
C GLN A 46 -3.12 -5.84 8.25
N VAL A 47 -3.33 -5.52 9.54
CA VAL A 47 -4.61 -5.00 10.06
C VAL A 47 -4.98 -3.66 9.41
N LEU A 48 -4.02 -2.75 9.22
CA LEU A 48 -4.23 -1.48 8.53
C LEU A 48 -4.75 -1.70 7.11
N LEU A 49 -4.14 -2.63 6.37
CA LEU A 49 -4.54 -2.98 5.02
C LEU A 49 -5.93 -3.62 4.96
N GLU A 50 -6.21 -4.59 5.83
CA GLU A 50 -7.54 -5.20 5.92
C GLU A 50 -8.62 -4.17 6.24
N LYS A 51 -8.34 -3.27 7.20
CA LYS A 51 -9.30 -2.25 7.61
C LYS A 51 -9.49 -1.19 6.52
N GLU A 52 -8.47 -0.39 6.26
CA GLU A 52 -8.59 0.88 5.52
C GLU A 52 -8.70 0.70 4.01
N TRP A 53 -8.17 -0.40 3.49
CA TRP A 53 -8.23 -0.67 2.06
C TRP A 53 -9.32 -1.66 1.74
N LEU A 54 -9.33 -2.79 2.44
CA LEU A 54 -10.18 -3.90 2.04
C LEU A 54 -11.61 -3.78 2.59
N SER A 55 -11.80 -3.50 3.88
CA SER A 55 -13.13 -3.36 4.48
C SER A 55 -13.82 -2.04 4.10
N PHE A 56 -13.07 -0.93 4.00
CA PHE A 56 -13.60 0.35 3.51
C PHE A 56 -13.83 0.42 1.99
N GLY A 57 -13.65 -0.70 1.27
CA GLY A 57 -14.17 -0.87 -0.09
C GLY A 57 -13.28 -0.31 -1.19
N HIS A 58 -11.96 -0.27 -1.02
CA HIS A 58 -11.08 -0.02 -2.15
C HIS A 58 -11.31 -1.09 -3.23
N ARG A 59 -11.60 -0.64 -4.46
CA ARG A 59 -12.00 -1.51 -5.56
C ARG A 59 -10.82 -2.20 -6.24
N PHE A 60 -10.14 -3.11 -5.53
CA PHE A 60 -8.94 -3.78 -6.01
C PHE A 60 -9.12 -4.43 -7.40
N THR A 61 -10.19 -5.20 -7.60
CA THR A 61 -10.45 -5.83 -8.91
C THR A 61 -10.60 -4.80 -10.03
N SER A 62 -11.35 -3.71 -9.82
CA SER A 62 -11.49 -2.64 -10.84
C SER A 62 -10.19 -1.88 -11.07
N ARG A 63 -9.44 -1.58 -10.00
CA ARG A 63 -8.22 -0.75 -10.06
C ARG A 63 -7.03 -1.50 -10.65
N VAL A 64 -6.96 -2.81 -10.44
CA VAL A 64 -5.90 -3.67 -10.99
C VAL A 64 -6.31 -4.30 -12.33
N GLY A 65 -7.57 -4.70 -12.47
CA GLY A 65 -8.09 -5.41 -13.64
C GLY A 65 -7.79 -6.91 -13.62
N HIS A 66 -8.03 -7.57 -12.49
CA HIS A 66 -7.79 -9.01 -12.31
C HIS A 66 -8.55 -9.85 -13.33
N GLY A 67 -7.82 -10.59 -14.18
CA GLY A 67 -8.43 -11.46 -15.21
C GLY A 67 -9.16 -10.72 -16.33
N ASP A 68 -9.08 -9.38 -16.39
CA ASP A 68 -9.72 -8.57 -17.40
C ASP A 68 -8.75 -8.29 -18.57
N GLY A 69 -9.16 -8.68 -19.78
CA GLY A 69 -8.40 -8.44 -21.01
C GLY A 69 -8.44 -7.00 -21.52
N ASN A 70 -9.30 -6.15 -20.96
CA ASN A 70 -9.40 -4.74 -21.37
C ASN A 70 -8.33 -3.86 -20.71
N HIS A 71 -7.14 -3.83 -21.31
CA HIS A 71 -6.03 -3.01 -20.85
C HIS A 71 -6.28 -1.48 -20.96
N ALA A 72 -7.27 -1.04 -21.76
CA ALA A 72 -7.63 0.36 -21.91
C ALA A 72 -8.67 0.84 -20.88
N ASN A 73 -9.06 -0.02 -19.93
CA ASN A 73 -10.04 0.33 -18.92
C ASN A 73 -9.56 1.50 -18.05
N SER A 74 -10.26 2.63 -18.13
CA SER A 74 -9.96 3.86 -17.40
C SER A 74 -10.16 3.76 -15.88
N GLU A 75 -10.80 2.70 -15.38
CA GLU A 75 -10.90 2.45 -13.95
C GLU A 75 -9.58 1.96 -13.33
N ARG A 76 -8.64 1.47 -14.14
CA ARG A 76 -7.35 0.97 -13.67
C ARG A 76 -6.47 2.12 -13.20
N SER A 77 -5.90 2.00 -12.00
CA SER A 77 -5.07 3.05 -11.41
C SER A 77 -4.16 2.48 -10.30
N PRO A 78 -2.87 2.85 -10.24
CA PRO A 78 -1.90 2.30 -9.29
C PRO A 78 -1.98 2.94 -7.90
N LEU A 79 -3.18 3.17 -7.35
CA LEU A 79 -3.37 3.88 -6.09
C LEU A 79 -2.78 3.15 -4.89
N PHE A 80 -2.98 1.82 -4.84
CA PHE A 80 -2.38 0.99 -3.80
C PHE A 80 -0.86 0.93 -3.91
N VAL A 81 -0.33 0.86 -5.15
CA VAL A 81 1.12 0.90 -5.40
C VAL A 81 1.72 2.21 -4.91
N GLN A 82 1.08 3.34 -5.19
CA GLN A 82 1.49 4.65 -4.69
C GLN A 82 1.49 4.72 -3.16
N PHE A 83 0.51 4.09 -2.51
CA PHE A 83 0.49 4.00 -1.05
C PHE A 83 1.67 3.21 -0.52
N ILE A 84 1.94 2.01 -1.06
CA ILE A 84 3.07 1.19 -0.62
C ILE A 84 4.41 1.87 -0.89
N ASP A 85 4.55 2.61 -2.00
CA ASP A 85 5.72 3.46 -2.25
C ASP A 85 5.89 4.51 -1.14
N CYS A 86 4.83 5.25 -0.78
CA CYS A 86 4.89 6.19 0.34
C CYS A 86 5.28 5.53 1.67
N VAL A 87 4.84 4.29 1.92
CA VAL A 87 5.30 3.51 3.09
C VAL A 87 6.80 3.22 3.00
N TRP A 88 7.29 2.80 1.83
CA TRP A 88 8.72 2.60 1.59
C TRP A 88 9.54 3.89 1.79
N GLN A 89 9.05 5.05 1.34
CA GLN A 89 9.71 6.33 1.62
C GLN A 89 9.84 6.59 3.14
N MET A 90 8.84 6.22 3.93
CA MET A 90 8.90 6.33 5.39
C MET A 90 9.89 5.33 5.99
N THR A 91 9.96 4.08 5.52
CA THR A 91 10.96 3.12 6.01
C THR A 91 12.38 3.55 5.68
N ARG A 92 12.59 4.26 4.55
CA ARG A 92 13.87 4.88 4.20
C ARG A 92 14.28 6.00 5.17
N GLN A 93 13.33 6.89 5.51
CA GLN A 93 13.59 8.02 6.41
C GLN A 93 13.68 7.61 7.89
N PHE A 94 13.02 6.50 8.27
CA PHE A 94 12.99 5.99 9.65
C PHE A 94 13.34 4.49 9.71
N PRO A 95 14.63 4.12 9.56
CA PRO A 95 15.05 2.72 9.37
C PRO A 95 14.71 1.75 10.51
N SER A 96 14.50 2.25 11.73
CA SER A 96 14.17 1.44 12.91
C SER A 96 12.70 1.50 13.31
N ALA A 97 11.86 2.29 12.61
CA ALA A 97 10.49 2.57 13.07
C ALA A 97 9.45 1.52 12.62
N PHE A 98 9.79 0.68 11.66
CA PHE A 98 8.90 -0.34 11.08
C PHE A 98 9.47 -1.74 11.30
N GLU A 99 8.62 -2.65 11.78
CA GLU A 99 8.98 -4.05 12.03
C GLU A 99 9.14 -4.83 10.73
N PHE A 100 8.42 -4.44 9.68
CA PHE A 100 8.52 -5.06 8.39
C PHE A 100 9.64 -4.45 7.54
N ASN A 101 10.26 -5.27 6.70
CA ASN A 101 11.33 -4.86 5.80
C ASN A 101 10.82 -4.55 4.38
N GLU A 102 11.74 -4.18 3.50
CA GLU A 102 11.43 -3.89 2.10
C GLU A 102 10.91 -5.11 1.33
N LEU A 103 11.41 -6.32 1.63
CA LEU A 103 10.96 -7.55 1.01
C LEU A 103 9.47 -7.76 1.22
N PHE A 104 8.97 -7.52 2.43
CA PHE A 104 7.54 -7.60 2.73
C PHE A 104 6.69 -6.68 1.82
N LEU A 105 7.11 -5.42 1.64
CA LEU A 105 6.38 -4.48 0.79
C LEU A 105 6.38 -4.91 -0.68
N ILE A 106 7.51 -5.43 -1.18
CA ILE A 106 7.60 -5.98 -2.53
C ILE A 106 6.70 -7.22 -2.68
N THR A 107 6.69 -8.13 -1.71
CA THR A 107 5.83 -9.32 -1.69
C THR A 107 4.35 -8.96 -1.71
N VAL A 108 3.93 -7.92 -0.96
CA VAL A 108 2.56 -7.39 -1.02
C VAL A 108 2.21 -6.92 -2.44
N LEU A 109 3.12 -6.19 -3.10
CA LEU A 109 2.89 -5.70 -4.46
C LEU A 109 2.95 -6.79 -5.54
N ASP A 110 3.76 -7.83 -5.36
CA ASP A 110 3.77 -8.98 -6.26
C ASP A 110 2.45 -9.75 -6.15
N HIS A 111 1.96 -9.94 -4.92
CA HIS A 111 0.71 -10.65 -4.69
C HIS A 111 -0.54 -9.81 -4.92
N LEU A 112 -0.42 -8.49 -5.00
CA LEU A 112 -1.46 -7.61 -5.54
C LEU A 112 -1.87 -8.07 -6.95
N TYR A 113 -0.92 -8.41 -7.82
CA TYR A 113 -1.19 -8.77 -9.21
C TYR A 113 -1.30 -10.28 -9.46
N SER A 114 -0.71 -11.11 -8.60
CA SER A 114 -0.59 -12.56 -8.85
C SER A 114 -1.92 -13.31 -8.87
N CYS A 115 -2.95 -12.81 -8.17
CA CYS A 115 -4.20 -13.52 -7.87
C CYS A 115 -4.01 -14.90 -7.21
N LEU A 116 -2.84 -15.18 -6.62
CA LEU A 116 -2.57 -16.43 -5.90
C LEU A 116 -3.38 -16.52 -4.59
N PHE A 117 -3.55 -15.38 -3.94
CA PHE A 117 -4.29 -15.22 -2.69
C PHE A 117 -5.56 -14.39 -2.93
N GLY A 118 -6.58 -14.59 -2.09
CA GLY A 118 -7.81 -13.80 -2.18
C GLY A 118 -7.75 -12.44 -1.52
N THR A 119 -6.65 -12.11 -0.83
CA THR A 119 -6.54 -10.89 -0.01
C THR A 119 -6.89 -9.63 -0.81
N PHE A 120 -6.42 -9.51 -2.05
CA PHE A 120 -6.66 -8.34 -2.91
C PHE A 120 -7.63 -8.63 -4.07
N LEU A 121 -8.48 -9.65 -3.92
CA LEU A 121 -9.56 -9.91 -4.87
C LEU A 121 -10.84 -9.18 -4.46
N TYR A 122 -11.71 -8.99 -5.43
CA TYR A 122 -13.02 -8.36 -5.30
C TYR A 122 -12.95 -6.85 -4.99
N ASN A 123 -14.12 -6.21 -4.93
CA ASN A 123 -14.25 -4.76 -4.79
C ASN A 123 -14.84 -4.32 -3.45
N SER A 124 -15.38 -5.24 -2.66
CA SER A 124 -15.97 -4.96 -1.35
C SER A 124 -15.82 -6.12 -0.39
N GLU A 125 -15.96 -5.85 0.91
CA GLU A 125 -16.02 -6.86 1.96
C GLU A 125 -17.16 -7.86 1.72
N GLN A 126 -18.34 -7.38 1.33
CA GLN A 126 -19.49 -8.23 1.03
C GLN A 126 -19.19 -9.24 -0.07
N GLU A 127 -18.54 -8.83 -1.16
CA GLU A 127 -18.13 -9.75 -2.22
C GLU A 127 -17.11 -10.78 -1.70
N ARG A 128 -16.16 -10.35 -0.87
CA ARG A 128 -15.14 -11.26 -0.28
C ARG A 128 -15.78 -12.30 0.62
N GLU A 129 -16.73 -11.95 1.47
CA GLU A 129 -17.41 -12.91 2.36
C GLU A 129 -18.20 -13.98 1.58
N VAL A 130 -18.84 -13.59 0.48
CA VAL A 130 -19.69 -14.49 -0.31
C VAL A 130 -18.88 -15.41 -1.21
N TYR A 131 -17.76 -14.91 -1.77
CA TYR A 131 -17.04 -15.60 -2.83
C TYR A 131 -15.66 -16.14 -2.43
N SER A 132 -15.10 -15.73 -1.29
CA SER A 132 -13.73 -16.15 -0.93
C SER A 132 -13.68 -17.62 -0.52
N LYS A 133 -13.16 -18.46 -1.42
CA LYS A 133 -12.74 -19.84 -1.17
C LYS A 133 -11.21 -19.96 -1.23
N THR A 134 -10.52 -18.90 -0.85
CA THR A 134 -9.10 -18.70 -1.15
C THR A 134 -8.27 -18.60 0.14
N VAL A 135 -6.95 -18.72 -0.01
CA VAL A 135 -6.01 -18.53 1.09
C VAL A 135 -5.67 -17.04 1.21
N SER A 136 -5.45 -16.57 2.44
CA SER A 136 -4.98 -15.21 2.71
C SER A 136 -3.47 -15.10 2.49
N LEU A 137 -3.02 -13.99 1.89
CA LEU A 137 -1.61 -13.62 1.80
C LEU A 137 -0.97 -13.60 3.19
N TRP A 138 -1.70 -13.17 4.22
CA TRP A 138 -1.20 -13.11 5.59
C TRP A 138 -0.92 -14.51 6.16
N SER A 139 -1.63 -15.54 5.71
CA SER A 139 -1.31 -16.93 6.09
C SER A 139 0.07 -17.35 5.60
N TYR A 140 0.45 -16.92 4.39
CA TYR A 140 1.78 -17.15 3.83
C TYR A 140 2.85 -16.32 4.56
N VAL A 141 2.67 -15.00 4.64
CA VAL A 141 3.63 -14.08 5.28
C VAL A 141 3.88 -14.47 6.73
N ASN A 142 2.83 -14.75 7.50
CA ASN A 142 2.95 -15.07 8.92
C ASN A 142 3.50 -16.49 9.18
N SER A 143 3.65 -17.32 8.15
CA SER A 143 4.36 -18.60 8.26
C SER A 143 5.89 -18.46 8.15
N GLN A 144 6.38 -17.30 7.66
CA GLN A 144 7.79 -17.02 7.39
C GLN A 144 8.21 -15.63 7.92
N LEU A 145 7.81 -15.30 9.15
CA LEU A 145 7.99 -13.96 9.74
C LEU A 145 9.44 -13.45 9.69
N GLU A 146 10.42 -14.35 9.88
CA GLU A 146 11.83 -14.01 9.91
C GLU A 146 12.31 -13.34 8.61
N GLU A 147 11.79 -13.76 7.45
CA GLU A 147 12.15 -13.19 6.14
C GLU A 147 11.64 -11.75 5.97
N PHE A 148 10.52 -11.43 6.64
CA PHE A 148 9.81 -10.16 6.50
C PHE A 148 10.13 -9.17 7.62
N THR A 149 10.91 -9.58 8.62
CA THR A 149 11.22 -8.77 9.79
C THR A 149 12.47 -7.91 9.54
N ASN A 150 12.40 -6.65 9.96
CA ASN A 150 13.48 -5.70 9.98
C ASN A 150 14.31 -5.89 11.27
N PRO A 151 15.58 -6.30 11.18
CA PRO A 151 16.42 -6.52 12.36
C PRO A 151 16.75 -5.23 13.14
N LEU A 152 16.55 -4.06 12.52
CA LEU A 152 16.78 -2.76 13.15
C LEU A 152 15.54 -2.22 13.88
N TYR A 153 14.42 -2.95 13.86
CA TYR A 153 13.18 -2.48 14.44
C TYR A 153 13.29 -2.23 15.95
N VAL A 154 12.81 -1.06 16.37
CA VAL A 154 12.68 -0.70 17.78
C VAL A 154 11.26 -0.19 17.99
N ASN A 155 10.55 -0.79 18.94
CA ASN A 155 9.20 -0.36 19.28
C ASN A 155 9.24 0.93 20.12
N TYR A 156 8.92 2.06 19.50
CA TYR A 156 8.72 3.34 20.16
C TYR A 156 7.21 3.63 20.29
N GLU A 157 6.58 3.15 21.35
CA GLU A 157 5.11 3.15 21.53
C GLU A 157 4.43 4.53 21.37
N HIS A 158 5.13 5.63 21.68
CA HIS A 158 4.55 6.98 21.67
C HIS A 158 5.24 7.95 20.69
N HIS A 159 6.06 7.45 19.76
CA HIS A 159 6.76 8.32 18.82
C HIS A 159 5.95 8.52 17.54
N VAL A 160 5.65 9.78 17.20
CA VAL A 160 4.99 10.16 15.94
C VAL A 160 6.06 10.41 14.87
N LEU A 161 5.86 9.86 13.66
CA LEU A 161 6.76 10.06 12.52
C LEU A 161 6.34 11.29 11.71
N TYR A 162 7.30 12.14 11.36
CA TYR A 162 7.10 13.31 10.50
C TYR A 162 8.02 13.24 9.28
N PRO A 163 7.65 12.51 8.21
CA PRO A 163 8.49 12.40 7.01
C PRO A 163 8.59 13.74 6.27
N VAL A 164 9.73 13.94 5.63
CA VAL A 164 9.98 15.12 4.78
C VAL A 164 9.46 14.85 3.37
N ALA A 165 8.35 15.48 3.01
CA ALA A 165 7.72 15.38 1.68
C ALA A 165 8.36 16.31 0.64
N SER A 166 9.69 16.30 0.53
CA SER A 166 10.46 17.11 -0.42
C SER A 166 11.09 16.24 -1.49
N LEU A 167 11.09 16.68 -2.75
CA LEU A 167 11.77 15.99 -3.85
C LEU A 167 13.28 15.74 -3.60
N ARG A 168 13.90 16.46 -2.66
CA ARG A 168 15.30 16.21 -2.24
C ARG A 168 15.47 15.01 -1.29
N HIS A 169 14.38 14.54 -0.70
CA HIS A 169 14.36 13.47 0.32
C HIS A 169 13.53 12.26 -0.14
N LEU A 170 12.84 12.37 -1.28
CA LEU A 170 12.13 11.27 -1.90
C LEU A 170 13.04 10.63 -2.93
N GLU A 171 13.12 9.30 -2.89
CA GLU A 171 13.97 8.51 -3.77
C GLU A 171 13.10 7.70 -4.74
N LEU A 172 13.64 7.35 -5.90
CA LEU A 172 13.01 6.33 -6.74
C LEU A 172 13.20 4.97 -6.06
N TRP A 173 12.11 4.21 -5.90
CA TRP A 173 12.19 2.85 -5.35
C TRP A 173 12.80 1.86 -6.35
N VAL A 174 14.13 1.90 -6.47
CA VAL A 174 14.91 1.17 -7.49
C VAL A 174 14.69 -0.35 -7.41
N SER A 175 14.68 -0.90 -6.20
CA SER A 175 14.48 -2.33 -5.90
C SER A 175 13.07 -2.84 -6.23
N TYR A 176 12.09 -1.96 -6.49
CA TYR A 176 10.79 -2.34 -7.04
C TYR A 176 10.69 -2.02 -8.53
N TYR A 177 10.88 -0.74 -8.92
CA TYR A 177 10.63 -0.28 -10.28
C TYR A 177 11.71 -0.71 -11.29
N VAL A 178 12.93 -1.04 -10.85
CA VAL A 178 14.07 -1.37 -11.72
C VAL A 178 14.70 -2.74 -11.38
N ARG A 179 14.00 -3.56 -10.62
CA ARG A 179 14.47 -4.87 -10.10
C ARG A 179 14.86 -5.92 -11.14
N TRP A 180 14.41 -5.74 -12.38
CA TRP A 180 14.70 -6.64 -13.50
C TRP A 180 16.04 -6.34 -14.17
N ASN A 181 16.67 -5.20 -13.88
CA ASN A 181 18.00 -4.90 -14.39
C ASN A 181 19.07 -5.65 -13.56
N PRO A 182 19.80 -6.61 -14.15
CA PRO A 182 20.80 -7.39 -13.43
C PRO A 182 21.92 -6.54 -12.82
N ARG A 183 22.18 -5.35 -13.38
CA ARG A 183 23.24 -4.43 -12.92
C ARG A 183 22.86 -3.62 -11.68
N MET A 184 21.59 -3.64 -11.28
CA MET A 184 21.07 -2.82 -10.18
C MET A 184 20.69 -3.65 -8.95
N ARG A 185 20.96 -4.95 -8.97
CA ARG A 185 20.79 -5.81 -7.79
C ARG A 185 21.93 -5.51 -6.79
N PRO A 186 21.64 -5.39 -5.48
CA PRO A 186 22.68 -5.34 -4.47
C PRO A 186 23.59 -6.56 -4.63
N GLN A 187 24.91 -6.35 -4.71
CA GLN A 187 25.91 -7.42 -4.73
C GLN A 187 26.09 -8.04 -3.35
#